data_AF-A0A4U7BEG2-F1
#
_entry.id   AF-A0A4U7BEG2-F1
#
_cell.length_a   1.000
_cell.length_b   1.000
_cell.length_c   1.000
_cell.angle_alpha   90.00
_cell.angle_beta   90.00
_cell.angle_gamma   90.00
#
_symmetry.space_group_name_H-M   'P 1'
#
loop_
_entity.id
_entity.type
_entity.pdbx_description
1 polymer ?
#
loop_
_entity_poly.entity_id
_entity_poly.type
_entity_poly.pdbx_seq_one_letter_code
_entity_poly.pdbx_strand_id
1 'polypeptide(L)'
;TLSYKLGLAMIQNSKNTSGIISLPFTLLKIQNKHKKAQKLYQEQIKANPNLKLPPLQAYEDYHEALKAKEHLSYKLGEALIQAHKNILKGGYVKFLFELKRIKNTHCKKEANIQKDKL
;
A
#
# COMPACT_ATOMS: atom_id res chain seq x y z
N THR A 1 0.34 2.95 6.45
CA THR A 1 0.55 1.49 6.32
C THR A 1 1.66 1.18 5.31
N LEU A 2 2.21 -0.05 5.28
CA LEU A 2 3.18 -0.48 4.25
C LEU A 2 2.57 -0.43 2.84
N SER A 3 1.33 -0.91 2.69
CA SER A 3 0.59 -0.91 1.43
C SER A 3 0.55 0.48 0.78
N TYR A 4 0.17 1.51 1.54
CA TYR A 4 0.13 2.88 1.05
C TYR A 4 1.48 3.35 0.49
N LYS A 5 2.59 3.09 1.21
CA LYS A 5 3.94 3.50 0.78
C LYS A 5 4.36 2.78 -0.51
N LEU A 6 4.05 1.50 -0.63
CA LEU A 6 4.35 0.71 -1.82
C LEU A 6 3.55 1.19 -3.03
N GLY A 7 2.23 1.35 -2.90
CA GLY A 7 1.42 1.78 -4.04
C GLY A 7 1.66 3.24 -4.42
N LEU A 8 1.99 4.12 -3.47
CA LEU A 8 2.42 5.48 -3.78
C LEU A 8 3.71 5.47 -4.62
N ALA A 9 4.70 4.65 -4.24
CA ALA A 9 5.92 4.49 -5.02
C ALA A 9 5.62 3.93 -6.42
N MET A 10 4.68 2.99 -6.56
CA MET A 10 4.26 2.48 -7.87
C MET A 10 3.69 3.59 -8.75
N ILE A 11 2.78 4.44 -8.24
CA ILE A 11 2.17 5.55 -8.99
C ILE A 11 3.22 6.60 -9.39
N GLN A 12 4.16 6.92 -8.49
CA GLN A 12 5.19 7.92 -8.76
C GLN A 12 6.18 7.44 -9.82
N ASN A 13 6.60 6.19 -9.74
CA ASN A 13 7.59 5.61 -10.65
C ASN A 13 6.98 5.17 -11.98
N SER A 14 5.67 4.97 -12.08
CA SER A 14 5.01 4.57 -13.33
C SER A 14 4.95 5.67 -14.39
N LYS A 15 5.32 6.91 -14.04
CA LYS A 15 5.27 8.06 -14.97
C LYS A 15 6.41 8.06 -15.99
N ASN A 16 7.56 7.47 -15.64
CA ASN A 16 8.78 7.51 -16.44
C ASN A 16 9.34 6.10 -16.63
N THR A 17 9.89 5.79 -17.80
CA THR A 17 10.46 4.46 -18.13
C THR A 17 11.61 4.06 -17.20
N SER A 18 12.50 5.00 -16.86
CA SER A 18 13.56 4.80 -15.87
C SER A 18 13.03 4.55 -14.45
N GLY A 19 11.89 5.15 -14.11
CA GLY A 19 11.18 4.89 -12.86
C GLY A 19 10.66 3.46 -12.79
N ILE A 20 10.09 2.96 -13.88
CA ILE A 20 9.59 1.57 -13.98
C ILE A 20 10.75 0.57 -13.80
N ILE A 21 11.89 0.81 -14.43
CA ILE A 21 13.07 -0.07 -14.34
C ILE A 21 13.63 -0.10 -12.90
N SER A 22 13.65 1.06 -12.22
CA SER A 22 14.14 1.17 -10.85
C SER A 22 13.12 0.78 -9.78
N LEU A 23 11.84 0.63 -10.15
CA LEU A 23 10.74 0.34 -9.24
C LEU A 23 10.97 -0.90 -8.36
N PRO A 24 11.43 -2.06 -8.87
CA PRO A 24 11.70 -3.23 -8.03
C PRO A 24 12.66 -2.91 -6.86
N PHE A 25 13.74 -2.18 -7.13
CA PHE A 25 14.71 -1.76 -6.12
C PHE A 25 14.11 -0.79 -5.10
N THR A 26 13.29 0.16 -5.57
CA THR A 26 12.58 1.11 -4.71
C THR A 26 11.62 0.41 -3.76
N LEU A 27 10.85 -0.56 -4.25
CA LEU A 27 9.91 -1.35 -3.43
C LEU A 27 10.65 -2.16 -2.36
N LEU A 28 11.76 -2.82 -2.72
CA LEU A 28 12.60 -3.56 -1.78
C LEU A 28 13.16 -2.64 -0.68
N LYS A 29 13.66 -1.44 -1.05
CA LYS A 29 14.14 -0.45 -0.07
C LYS A 29 13.05 -0.03 0.90
N ILE A 30 11.83 0.24 0.42
CA ILE A 30 10.68 0.62 1.26
C ILE A 30 10.33 -0.50 2.23
N GLN A 31 10.23 -1.74 1.74
CA GLN A 31 9.91 -2.91 2.56
C GLN A 31 10.96 -3.13 3.66
N ASN A 32 12.25 -3.05 3.30
CA ASN A 32 13.35 -3.22 4.25
C ASN A 32 13.35 -2.13 5.33
N LYS A 33 13.16 -0.86 4.95
CA LYS A 33 13.03 0.24 5.92
C LYS A 33 11.84 0.03 6.86
N HIS A 34 10.69 -0.39 6.34
CA HIS A 34 9.52 -0.66 7.16
C HIS A 34 9.75 -1.81 8.15
N LYS A 35 10.34 -2.91 7.70
CA LYS A 35 10.66 -4.07 8.54
C LYS A 35 11.67 -3.71 9.63
N LYS A 36 12.69 -2.90 9.31
CA LYS A 36 13.66 -2.39 10.29
C LYS A 36 12.98 -1.53 11.36
N ALA A 37 12.13 -0.57 10.95
CA ALA A 37 11.40 0.27 11.89
C ALA A 37 10.49 -0.54 12.83
N GLN A 38 9.80 -1.56 12.30
CA GLN A 38 8.98 -2.47 13.11
C GLN A 38 9.80 -3.26 14.12
N LYS A 39 10.97 -3.80 13.72
CA LYS A 39 11.86 -4.52 14.64
C LYS A 39 12.36 -3.62 15.76
N LEU A 40 12.85 -2.42 15.41
CA LEU A 40 13.33 -1.45 16.37
C LEU A 40 12.24 -1.06 17.38
N TYR A 41 11.01 -0.85 16.91
CA TYR A 41 9.87 -0.58 17.79
C TYR A 41 9.57 -1.75 18.74
N GLN A 42 9.61 -2.99 18.25
CA GLN A 42 9.43 -4.18 19.10
C GLN A 42 10.54 -4.32 20.14
N GLU A 43 11.79 -4.03 19.78
CA GLU A 43 12.92 -4.02 20.70
C GLU A 43 12.76 -2.95 21.79
N GLN A 44 12.29 -1.75 21.43
CA GLN A 44 11.99 -0.68 22.39
C GLN A 44 10.87 -1.05 23.37
N ILE A 45 9.79 -1.70 22.90
CA ILE A 45 8.73 -2.18 23.79
C ILE A 45 9.23 -3.29 24.71
N LYS A 46 10.09 -4.20 24.22
CA LYS A 46 10.71 -5.24 25.05
C LYS A 46 11.57 -4.65 26.16
N ALA A 47 12.31 -3.58 25.86
CA ALA A 47 13.12 -2.87 26.84
C ALA A 47 12.28 -2.02 27.81
N ASN A 48 11.21 -1.40 27.34
CA ASN A 48 10.29 -0.61 28.15
C ASN A 48 8.82 -0.83 27.71
N PRO A 49 8.08 -1.72 28.42
CA PRO A 49 6.70 -2.05 28.07
C PRO A 49 5.73 -0.87 28.08
N ASN A 50 6.02 0.19 28.84
CA ASN A 50 5.19 1.40 28.94
C ASN A 50 5.17 2.21 27.62
N LEU A 51 6.09 1.97 26.70
CA LEU A 51 6.12 2.62 25.38
C LEU A 51 5.16 1.97 24.36
N LYS A 52 4.44 0.91 24.76
CA LYS A 52 3.49 0.23 23.88
C LYS A 52 2.33 1.17 23.56
N LEU A 53 2.12 1.40 22.28
CA LEU A 53 1.02 2.22 21.80
C LEU A 53 -0.31 1.47 21.99
N PRO A 54 -1.41 2.20 22.26
CA PRO A 54 -2.73 1.60 22.30
C PRO A 54 -3.11 1.00 20.93
N PRO A 55 -4.07 0.06 20.90
CA PRO A 55 -4.54 -0.51 19.64
C PRO A 55 -5.13 0.57 18.72
N LEU A 56 -5.09 0.36 17.41
CA LEU A 56 -5.53 1.35 16.41
C LEU A 56 -6.98 1.82 16.62
N GLN A 57 -7.84 0.97 17.17
CA GLN A 57 -9.24 1.28 17.44
C GLN A 57 -9.44 2.26 18.61
N ALA A 58 -8.43 2.45 19.46
CA ALA A 58 -8.49 3.37 20.59
C ALA A 58 -8.21 4.83 20.18
N TYR A 59 -7.83 5.09 18.92
CA TYR A 59 -7.61 6.43 18.42
C TYR A 59 -8.92 7.01 17.88
N GLU A 60 -9.18 8.28 18.19
CA GLU A 60 -10.42 8.99 17.81
C GLU A 60 -10.60 9.08 16.28
N ASP A 61 -9.50 9.17 15.54
CA ASP A 61 -9.47 9.28 14.08
C ASP A 61 -9.54 7.93 13.35
N TYR A 62 -9.70 6.81 14.08
CA TYR A 62 -9.66 5.46 13.50
C TYR A 62 -10.63 5.27 12.33
N HIS A 63 -11.89 5.72 12.50
CA HIS A 63 -12.91 5.61 11.47
C HIS A 63 -12.59 6.41 10.22
N GLU A 64 -11.95 7.57 10.38
CA GLU A 64 -11.50 8.39 9.26
C GLU A 64 -10.29 7.77 8.56
N ALA A 65 -9.34 7.23 9.33
CA ALA A 65 -8.18 6.51 8.82
C ALA A 65 -8.57 5.25 8.01
N LEU A 66 -9.73 4.63 8.26
CA LEU A 66 -10.24 3.53 7.44
C LEU A 66 -10.56 3.94 6.00
N LYS A 67 -10.99 5.19 5.78
CA LYS A 67 -11.22 5.72 4.42
C LYS A 67 -9.94 5.71 3.60
N ALA A 68 -8.77 5.73 4.24
CA ALA A 68 -7.50 5.66 3.54
C ALA A 68 -7.30 4.35 2.74
N LYS A 69 -8.04 3.29 3.09
CA LYS A 69 -8.06 2.01 2.35
C LYS A 69 -8.72 2.12 0.98
N GLU A 70 -9.54 3.14 0.77
CA GLU A 70 -10.23 3.34 -0.51
C GLU A 70 -9.32 3.94 -1.59
N HIS A 71 -8.23 4.61 -1.18
CA HIS A 71 -7.28 5.23 -2.10
C HIS A 71 -6.62 4.21 -3.03
N LEU A 72 -6.35 4.66 -4.26
CA LEU A 72 -5.64 3.90 -5.28
C LEU A 72 -4.31 3.34 -4.75
N SER A 73 -3.50 4.20 -4.12
CA SER A 73 -2.20 3.84 -3.55
C SER A 73 -2.30 2.70 -2.54
N TYR A 74 -3.35 2.69 -1.72
CA TYR A 74 -3.55 1.61 -0.75
C TYR A 74 -3.84 0.29 -1.45
N LYS A 75 -4.81 0.29 -2.38
CA LYS A 75 -5.24 -0.90 -3.13
C LYS A 75 -4.12 -1.50 -3.97
N LEU A 76 -3.33 -0.67 -4.64
CA LEU A 76 -2.17 -1.11 -5.42
C LEU A 76 -1.13 -1.81 -4.54
N GLY A 77 -0.75 -1.19 -3.43
CA GLY A 77 0.23 -1.78 -2.53
C GLY A 77 -0.29 -3.01 -1.79
N GLU A 78 -1.59 -3.07 -1.50
CA GLU A 78 -2.23 -4.26 -0.93
C GLU A 78 -2.21 -5.43 -1.92
N ALA A 79 -2.58 -5.20 -3.18
CA ALA A 79 -2.49 -6.20 -4.23
C ALA A 79 -1.05 -6.72 -4.39
N LEU A 80 -0.04 -5.84 -4.29
CA LEU A 80 1.37 -6.23 -4.35
C LEU A 80 1.77 -7.13 -3.16
N ILE A 81 1.35 -6.76 -1.94
CA ILE A 81 1.62 -7.57 -0.75
C ILE A 81 0.95 -8.94 -0.88
N GLN A 82 -0.29 -9.01 -1.37
CA GLN A 82 -0.99 -10.27 -1.59
C GLN A 82 -0.31 -11.14 -2.65
N ALA A 83 0.21 -10.53 -3.72
CA ALA A 83 0.99 -11.22 -4.75
C ALA A 83 2.23 -11.86 -4.15
N HIS A 84 2.95 -11.10 -3.32
CA HIS A 84 4.18 -11.55 -2.66
C HIS A 84 3.93 -12.67 -1.62
N LYS A 85 2.75 -12.70 -0.99
CA LYS A 85 2.35 -13.82 -0.12
C LYS A 85 2.01 -15.10 -0.90
N ASN A 86 1.52 -14.96 -2.13
CA ASN A 86 1.00 -16.06 -2.93
C ASN A 86 1.86 -16.36 -4.16
N ILE A 87 3.18 -16.10 -4.10
CA ILE A 87 4.09 -16.26 -5.24
C ILE A 87 3.95 -17.65 -5.87
N LEU A 88 3.96 -18.69 -5.03
CA LEU A 88 3.88 -20.10 -5.45
C LEU A 88 2.58 -20.44 -6.21
N LYS A 89 1.49 -19.70 -5.95
CA LYS A 89 0.18 -19.90 -6.60
C LYS A 89 -0.03 -18.95 -7.79
N GLY A 90 1.06 -18.46 -8.40
CA GLY A 90 0.96 -17.48 -9.49
C GLY A 90 0.51 -16.09 -9.01
N GLY A 91 0.87 -15.70 -7.78
CA GLY A 91 0.45 -14.43 -7.17
C GLY A 91 0.72 -13.20 -8.04
N TYR A 92 1.84 -13.17 -8.77
CA TYR A 92 2.17 -12.07 -9.69
C TYR A 92 1.36 -12.09 -10.99
N VAL A 93 0.92 -13.25 -11.48
CA VAL A 93 0.00 -13.33 -12.61
C VAL A 93 -1.35 -12.73 -12.20
N LYS A 94 -1.87 -13.15 -11.03
CA LYS A 94 -3.09 -12.58 -10.44
C LYS A 94 -2.96 -11.08 -10.19
N PHE A 95 -1.78 -10.63 -9.77
CA PHE A 95 -1.50 -9.22 -9.56
C PHE A 95 -1.69 -8.38 -10.83
N LEU A 96 -1.20 -8.84 -11.99
CA LEU A 96 -1.40 -8.12 -13.26
C LEU A 96 -2.89 -7.96 -13.60
N PHE A 97 -3.70 -9.00 -13.39
CA PHE A 97 -5.15 -8.92 -13.54
C PHE A 97 -5.79 -7.93 -12.55
N GLU A 98 -5.34 -7.96 -11.30
CA GLU A 98 -5.81 -7.06 -10.25
C GLU A 98 -5.48 -5.59 -10.56
N LEU A 99 -4.28 -5.31 -11.07
CA LEU A 99 -3.88 -3.97 -11.54
C LEU A 99 -4.81 -3.46 -12.63
N LYS A 100 -5.15 -4.30 -13.63
CA LYS A 100 -6.09 -3.96 -14.69
C LYS A 100 -7.48 -3.65 -14.12
N ARG A 101 -7.95 -4.45 -13.16
CA ARG A 101 -9.24 -4.26 -12.48
C ARG A 101 -9.28 -2.96 -11.67
N ILE A 102 -8.24 -2.68 -10.90
CA ILE A 102 -8.08 -1.46 -10.12
C ILE A 102 -8.09 -0.25 -11.06
N LYS A 103 -7.27 -0.25 -12.13
CA LYS A 103 -7.25 0.83 -13.12
C LYS A 103 -8.63 1.11 -13.71
N ASN A 104 -9.34 0.06 -14.16
CA ASN A 104 -10.67 0.20 -14.74
C ASN A 104 -11.69 0.75 -13.73
N THR A 105 -11.62 0.35 -12.47
CA THR A 105 -12.52 0.82 -11.42
C THR A 105 -12.28 2.29 -11.09
N HIS A 106 -11.01 2.72 -11.07
CA HIS A 106 -10.64 4.11 -10.86
C HIS A 106 -11.10 5.00 -12.02
N CYS A 107 -10.85 4.61 -13.29
CA CYS A 107 -11.35 5.37 -14.45
C CYS A 107 -12.88 5.48 -14.47
N LYS A 108 -13.62 4.42 -14.10
CA LYS A 108 -15.09 4.46 -14.02
C LYS A 108 -15.59 5.40 -12.92
N LYS A 109 -14.95 5.38 -11.75
CA LYS A 109 -15.30 6.30 -10.64
C LYS A 109 -15.04 7.76 -11.03
N GLU A 110 -13.90 8.05 -11.64
CA GLU A 110 -13.57 9.40 -12.12
C GLU A 110 -14.56 9.89 -13.19
N ALA A 111 -14.96 9.02 -14.12
CA ALA A 111 -15.95 9.37 -15.15
C ALA A 111 -17.36 9.62 -14.58
N ASN A 112 -17.78 8.90 -13.55
CA ASN A 112 -19.09 9.10 -12.91
C ASN A 112 -19.11 10.40 -12.07
N ILE A 113 -18.04 10.70 -11.33
CA ILE A 113 -17.92 11.96 -10.57
C ILE A 113 -17.97 13.18 -11.49
N GLN A 114 -17.49 13.08 -12.73
CA GLN A 114 -17.58 14.16 -13.71
C GLN A 114 -19.00 14.32 -14.29
N LYS A 115 -19.79 13.25 -14.36
CA LYS A 115 -21.18 13.28 -14.83
C LYS A 115 -22.15 13.83 -13.79
N ASP A 116 -21.95 13.52 -12.50
CA ASP A 116 -22.80 14.03 -11.41
C ASP A 116 -22.56 15.52 -11.10
N LYS A 117 -21.51 16.12 -11.68
CA LYS A 117 -21.19 17.56 -11.55
C LYS A 117 -21.70 18.40 -12.73
N LEU A 118 -22.32 17.78 -13.73
CA LEU A 118 -22.93 18.42 -14.90
C LEU A 118 -24.45 18.42 -14.76
#